data_AF-Q10745-F1
#
_entry.id   AF-Q10745-F1
#
_cell.length_a   1.000
_cell.length_b   1.000
_cell.length_c   1.000
_cell.angle_alpha   90.00
_cell.angle_beta   90.00
_cell.angle_gamma   90.00
#
_symmetry.space_group_name_H-M   'P 1'
#
loop_
_entity.id
_entity.type
_entity.pdbx_description
1 polymer ?
#
loop_
_entity_poly.entity_id
_entity_poly.type
_entity_poly.pdbx_seq_one_letter_code
_entity_poly.pdbx_strand_id
1 'polypeptide(L)' 'VTCDLLSFEAKGFAANHSLCAAHCLAIGRRGGSCERGVCICRR' A
#
# COMPACT_ATOMS: atom_id res chain seq x y z
N VAL A 1 -3.62 0.08 -6.27
CA VAL A 1 -2.16 0.09 -6.02
C VAL A 1 -1.72 -1.35 -5.80
N THR A 2 -0.98 -1.92 -6.74
CA THR A 2 -0.34 -3.23 -6.57
C THR A 2 0.89 -3.03 -5.70
N CYS A 3 0.98 -3.76 -4.60
CA CYS A 3 2.19 -3.79 -3.79
C CYS A 3 3.30 -4.61 -4.48
N ASP A 4 2.91 -5.52 -5.38
CA ASP A 4 3.82 -6.46 -6.05
C ASP A 4 4.62 -5.82 -7.20
N LEU A 5 3.97 -5.00 -8.05
CA LEU A 5 4.61 -4.42 -9.24
C LEU A 5 5.65 -3.33 -8.92
N LEU A 6 5.54 -2.68 -7.75
CA LEU A 6 6.49 -1.65 -7.28
C LEU A 6 7.64 -2.23 -6.43
N SER A 7 7.65 -3.55 -6.19
CA SER A 7 8.71 -4.27 -5.46
C SER A 7 10.08 -4.16 -6.12
N PHE A 8 10.11 -3.92 -7.43
CA PHE A 8 11.35 -3.77 -8.20
C PHE A 8 11.93 -2.34 -8.11
N GLU A 9 11.08 -1.32 -7.99
CA GLU A 9 11.53 0.08 -7.96
C GLU A 9 11.97 0.52 -6.55
N ALA A 10 11.32 0.03 -5.48
CA ALA A 10 11.64 0.45 -4.12
C ALA A 10 12.42 -0.64 -3.35
N LYS A 11 13.71 -0.78 -3.70
CA LYS A 11 14.75 -1.52 -2.96
C LYS A 11 15.03 -0.90 -1.57
N GLY A 12 13.98 -0.78 -0.75
CA GLY A 12 13.95 -0.06 0.53
C GLY A 12 12.64 -0.21 1.31
N PHE A 13 12.01 -1.39 1.24
CA PHE A 13 11.03 -2.07 2.14
C PHE A 13 9.95 -1.30 2.95
N ALA A 14 10.15 -0.06 3.40
CA ALA A 14 9.23 0.67 4.30
C ALA A 14 8.17 1.52 3.57
N ALA A 15 8.41 1.94 2.32
CA ALA A 15 7.50 2.83 1.60
C ALA A 15 6.22 2.15 1.08
N ASN A 16 6.21 0.82 0.99
CA ASN A 16 5.13 0.07 0.31
C ASN A 16 3.85 0.03 1.14
N HIS A 17 3.97 -0.26 2.45
CA HIS A 17 2.84 -0.22 3.38
C HIS A 17 2.32 1.21 3.56
N SER A 18 3.23 2.20 3.61
CA SER A 18 2.84 3.59 3.79
C SER A 18 2.15 4.17 2.54
N LEU A 19 2.53 3.79 1.33
CA LEU A 19 1.81 4.19 0.11
C LEU A 19 0.40 3.59 0.05
N CYS A 20 0.25 2.29 0.33
CA CYS A 20 -1.07 1.69 0.43
C CYS A 20 -1.91 2.37 1.51
N ALA A 21 -1.35 2.57 2.70
CA ALA A 21 -2.03 3.24 3.80
C ALA A 21 -2.41 4.69 3.46
N ALA A 22 -1.48 5.47 2.90
CA ALA A 22 -1.68 6.85 2.50
C ALA A 22 -2.72 6.96 1.37
N HIS A 23 -2.69 6.06 0.39
CA HIS A 23 -3.71 6.00 -0.65
C HIS A 23 -5.10 5.74 -0.06
N CYS A 24 -5.21 4.75 0.83
CA CYS A 24 -6.47 4.46 1.50
C CYS A 24 -6.95 5.64 2.36
N LEU A 25 -6.05 6.31 3.07
CA LEU A 25 -6.38 7.54 3.82
C LEU A 25 -6.86 8.65 2.89
N ALA A 26 -6.21 8.86 1.73
CA ALA A 26 -6.57 9.89 0.76
C ALA A 26 -7.97 9.69 0.16
N ILE A 27 -8.44 8.44 0.05
CA ILE A 27 -9.80 8.12 -0.39
C ILE A 27 -10.81 8.06 0.78
N GLY A 28 -10.42 8.47 1.99
CA GLY A 28 -11.31 8.53 3.16
C GLY A 28 -11.53 7.19 3.88
N ARG A 29 -10.62 6.24 3.74
CA ARG A 29 -10.62 4.97 4.49
C ARG A 29 -9.72 5.08 5.72
N ARG A 30 -9.83 4.17 6.71
CA ARG A 30 -8.96 4.13 7.91
C ARG A 30 -7.50 3.70 7.64
N GLY A 31 -7.04 3.83 6.41
CA GLY A 31 -5.78 3.28 5.92
C GLY A 31 -5.93 1.88 5.33
N GLY A 32 -4.80 1.26 5.02
CA GLY A 32 -4.75 -0.04 4.35
C GLY A 32 -3.45 -0.75 4.60
N SER A 33 -3.41 -2.02 4.23
CA SER A 33 -2.20 -2.84 4.30
C SER A 33 -2.07 -3.67 3.03
N CYS A 34 -0.84 -4.02 2.68
CA CYS A 34 -0.56 -4.94 1.59
C CYS A 34 -0.77 -6.37 2.05
N GLU A 35 -1.64 -7.10 1.37
CA GLU A 35 -1.84 -8.54 1.54
C GLU A 35 -1.61 -9.23 0.18
N ARG A 36 -0.64 -10.16 0.12
CA ARG A 36 -0.33 -10.94 -1.09
C ARG A 36 -0.18 -10.08 -2.36
N GLY A 37 0.53 -8.94 -2.24
CA GLY A 37 0.75 -8.02 -3.37
C GLY A 37 -0.41 -7.09 -3.68
N VAL A 38 -1.53 -7.17 -2.96
CA VAL A 38 -2.72 -6.34 -3.15
C VAL A 38 -2.89 -5.37 -1.97
N CYS A 39 -3.10 -4.09 -2.26
CA CYS A 39 -3.43 -3.11 -1.22
C CYS A 39 -4.89 -3.27 -0.78
N ILE A 40 -5.11 -3.62 0.48
CA ILE A 40 -6.43 -3.76 1.11
C ILE A 40 -6.71 -2.55 1.99
N CYS A 41 -7.66 -1.70 1.58
CA CYS A 41 -8.11 -0.56 2.38
C CYS A 41 -9.15 -0.98 3.42
N ARG A 42 -8.85 -0.75 4.70
CA ARG A 42 -9.76 -0.96 5.82
C ARG A 42 -10.78 0.19 5.88
N ARG A 43 -12.07 -0.14 5.91
CA ARG A 43 -13.15 0.86 6.01
C ARG A 43 -13.08 1.61 7.33
#